data_AF-A0A971PJF3-F1
#
_entry.id   AF-A0A971PJF3-F1
#
_cell.length_a   1.000
_cell.length_b   1.000
_cell.length_c   1.000
_cell.angle_alpha   90.00
_cell.angle_beta   90.00
_cell.angle_gamma   90.00
#
_symmetry.space_group_name_H-M   'P 1'
#
loop_
_entity.id
_entity.type
_entity.pdbx_description
1 polymer ?
#
loop_
_entity_poly.entity_id
_entity_poly.type
_entity_poly.pdbx_seq_one_letter_code
_entity_poly.pdbx_strand_id
1 'polypeptide(L)'
;MNALTVKHERLKRRLASLGSLLVAYSGGVDSTLLLAVAASVLGRRLLAVTADSPTFPAAERREARRIARRLGVRHRVVRTRELEDPRFRENPADRCYWCKRGLLGALRAVAAREGIAAVALGSQRDDSRDYRPGERAAREMRALSPLRDAGFTRRDVRLLSRRLGLPGWDREPAACLASRIPYGRPIERAALRRVERAEELLRAEGFRRVRVRADGTAARIEVDPAQVGAFVSRRARLSAARALRRLGFTAVSVDLEGYRTGSLNEALGAKGPRRTRRGRR
;
A
#
# COMPACT_ATOMS: atom_id res chain seq x y z
N MET A 1 -8.37 -26.99 -18.32
CA MET A 1 -7.92 -26.20 -17.14
C MET A 1 -8.30 -24.73 -17.32
N ASN A 2 -8.96 -24.09 -16.35
CA ASN A 2 -9.25 -22.65 -16.43
C ASN A 2 -7.94 -21.83 -16.34
N ALA A 3 -7.85 -20.70 -17.07
CA ALA A 3 -6.74 -19.76 -17.06
C ALA A 3 -6.22 -19.40 -15.65
N LEU A 4 -7.10 -19.25 -14.65
CA LEU A 4 -6.67 -18.95 -13.28
C LEU A 4 -5.87 -20.11 -12.64
N THR A 5 -6.27 -21.35 -12.91
CA THR A 5 -5.55 -22.56 -12.45
C THR A 5 -4.16 -22.62 -13.09
N VAL A 6 -4.06 -22.35 -14.40
CA VAL A 6 -2.77 -22.32 -15.11
C VAL A 6 -1.81 -21.29 -14.51
N LYS A 7 -2.31 -20.08 -14.20
CA LYS A 7 -1.52 -19.03 -13.54
C LYS A 7 -1.08 -19.46 -12.13
N HIS A 8 -1.97 -20.08 -11.35
CA HIS A 8 -1.65 -20.58 -10.02
C HIS A 8 -0.55 -21.65 -10.07
N GLU A 9 -0.63 -22.61 -11.00
CA GLU A 9 0.40 -23.64 -11.16
C GLU A 9 1.73 -23.07 -11.67
N ARG A 10 1.70 -22.08 -12.57
CA ARG A 10 2.91 -21.34 -12.98
C ARG A 10 3.56 -20.64 -11.79
N LEU A 11 2.76 -20.00 -10.93
CA LEU A 11 3.26 -19.35 -9.71
C LEU A 11 3.91 -20.37 -8.77
N LYS A 12 3.26 -21.50 -8.50
CA LYS A 12 3.84 -22.56 -7.65
C LYS A 12 5.16 -23.08 -8.20
N ARG A 13 5.23 -23.41 -9.50
CA ARG A 13 6.48 -23.86 -10.15
C ARG A 13 7.60 -22.83 -10.02
N ARG A 14 7.28 -21.55 -10.26
CA ARG A 14 8.25 -20.46 -10.10
C ARG A 14 8.75 -20.32 -8.67
N LEU A 15 7.89 -20.49 -7.68
CA LEU A 15 8.27 -20.42 -6.26
C LEU A 15 9.12 -21.63 -5.84
N ALA A 16 8.77 -22.83 -6.31
CA ALA A 16 9.50 -24.06 -6.01
C ALA A 16 10.96 -24.02 -6.47
N SER A 17 11.25 -23.30 -7.57
CA SER A 17 12.60 -23.17 -8.12
C SER A 17 13.52 -22.19 -7.36
N LEU A 18 13.03 -21.46 -6.34
CA LEU A 18 13.80 -20.39 -5.68
C LEU A 18 14.66 -20.86 -4.50
N GLY A 19 14.49 -22.10 -4.02
CA GLY A 19 15.17 -22.60 -2.83
C GLY A 19 14.61 -21.99 -1.54
N SER A 20 14.78 -20.68 -1.33
CA SER A 20 14.23 -19.91 -0.20
C SER A 20 13.77 -18.52 -0.63
N LEU A 21 12.80 -17.94 0.09
CA LEU A 21 12.17 -16.68 -0.30
C LEU A 21 11.87 -15.78 0.89
N LEU A 22 12.21 -14.51 0.74
CA LEU A 22 11.74 -13.43 1.58
C LEU A 22 10.64 -12.67 0.84
N VAL A 23 9.44 -12.63 1.40
CA VAL A 23 8.34 -11.83 0.85
C VAL A 23 8.26 -10.49 1.59
N ALA A 24 8.37 -9.39 0.83
CA ALA A 24 8.06 -8.06 1.33
C ALA A 24 6.55 -7.97 1.58
N TYR A 25 6.16 -8.09 2.84
CA TYR A 25 4.78 -8.36 3.22
C TYR A 25 4.10 -7.13 3.82
N SER A 26 3.10 -6.61 3.13
CA SER A 26 2.33 -5.42 3.56
C SER A 26 0.95 -5.77 4.12
N GLY A 27 0.52 -7.03 4.14
CA GLY A 27 -0.85 -7.39 4.50
C GLY A 27 -1.91 -7.03 3.45
N GLY A 28 -1.52 -6.36 2.36
CA GLY A 28 -2.41 -6.12 1.22
C GLY A 28 -2.69 -7.40 0.44
N VAL A 29 -3.82 -7.42 -0.28
CA VAL A 29 -4.35 -8.59 -1.00
C VAL A 29 -3.31 -9.29 -1.86
N ASP A 30 -2.55 -8.54 -2.66
CA ASP A 30 -1.53 -9.13 -3.54
C ASP A 30 -0.39 -9.79 -2.75
N SER A 31 0.14 -9.10 -1.73
CA SER A 31 1.20 -9.65 -0.87
C SER A 31 0.74 -10.83 -0.02
N THR A 32 -0.54 -10.86 0.38
CA THR A 32 -1.14 -11.95 1.14
C THR A 32 -1.33 -13.19 0.28
N LEU A 33 -1.78 -13.03 -0.99
CA LEU A 33 -1.85 -14.15 -1.92
C LEU A 33 -0.46 -14.75 -2.19
N LEU A 34 0.52 -13.90 -2.51
CA LEU A 34 1.88 -14.35 -2.74
C LEU A 34 2.42 -15.11 -1.52
N LEU A 35 2.18 -14.57 -0.32
CA LEU A 35 2.62 -15.19 0.92
C LEU A 35 1.98 -16.56 1.15
N ALA A 36 0.67 -16.68 0.95
CA ALA A 36 -0.07 -17.92 1.14
C ALA A 36 0.38 -19.02 0.16
N VAL A 37 0.52 -18.68 -1.13
CA VAL A 37 1.00 -19.64 -2.12
C VAL A 37 2.45 -20.03 -1.85
N ALA A 38 3.32 -19.06 -1.53
CA ALA A 38 4.70 -19.35 -1.13
C ALA A 38 4.79 -20.24 0.11
N ALA A 39 3.90 -20.06 1.10
CA ALA A 39 3.88 -20.88 2.32
C ALA A 39 3.60 -22.35 1.99
N SER A 40 2.61 -22.58 1.11
CA SER A 40 2.26 -23.93 0.64
C SER A 40 3.36 -24.64 -0.16
N VAL A 41 4.32 -23.89 -0.73
CA VAL A 41 5.37 -24.43 -1.61
C VAL A 41 6.73 -24.53 -0.92
N LEU A 42 7.10 -23.54 -0.11
CA LEU A 42 8.44 -23.41 0.48
C LEU A 42 8.49 -23.79 1.96
N GLY A 43 7.35 -23.81 2.66
CA GLY A 43 7.27 -24.12 4.09
C GLY A 43 8.25 -23.27 4.91
N ARG A 44 9.16 -23.93 5.65
CA ARG A 44 10.13 -23.27 6.55
C ARG A 44 11.16 -22.39 5.84
N ARG A 45 11.32 -22.53 4.51
CA ARG A 45 12.24 -21.74 3.66
C ARG A 45 11.65 -20.38 3.25
N LEU A 46 10.47 -20.04 3.76
CA LEU A 46 9.81 -18.75 3.57
C LEU A 46 9.97 -17.86 4.79
N LEU A 47 10.24 -16.58 4.56
CA LEU A 47 10.19 -15.51 5.55
C LEU A 47 9.28 -14.38 5.05
N ALA A 48 8.26 -14.03 5.83
CA ALA A 48 7.53 -12.78 5.64
C ALA A 48 8.24 -11.64 6.38
N VAL A 49 8.44 -10.49 5.72
CA VAL A 49 8.98 -9.29 6.39
C VAL A 49 8.09 -8.08 6.15
N THR A 50 7.61 -7.47 7.23
CA THR A 50 6.84 -6.22 7.19
C THR A 50 7.71 -5.04 7.65
N ALA A 51 7.62 -3.92 6.95
CA ALA A 51 8.30 -2.70 7.34
C ALA A 51 7.55 -2.00 8.50
N ASP A 52 8.27 -1.68 9.57
CA ASP A 52 7.87 -0.67 10.54
C ASP A 52 8.31 0.70 10.02
N SER A 53 7.37 1.34 9.32
CA SER A 53 7.57 2.55 8.54
C SER A 53 6.64 3.64 9.07
N PRO A 54 7.10 4.89 9.23
CA PRO A 54 6.23 6.02 9.58
C PRO A 54 5.16 6.31 8.53
N THR A 55 5.37 5.84 7.29
CA THR A 55 4.48 6.08 6.15
C THR A 55 3.48 4.95 5.94
N PHE A 56 3.60 3.86 6.73
CA PHE A 56 2.75 2.69 6.66
C PHE A 56 1.85 2.59 7.90
N PRO A 57 0.50 2.65 7.74
CA PRO A 57 -0.39 2.78 8.89
C PRO A 57 -0.25 1.63 9.90
N ALA A 58 -0.37 1.94 11.18
CA ALA A 58 -0.26 1.00 12.29
C ALA A 58 -1.32 -0.09 12.26
N ALA A 59 -2.54 0.24 11.86
CA ALA A 59 -3.61 -0.73 11.66
C ALA A 59 -3.23 -1.78 10.60
N GLU A 60 -2.59 -1.36 9.51
CA GLU A 60 -2.14 -2.26 8.45
C GLU A 60 -1.01 -3.18 8.92
N ARG A 61 -0.06 -2.66 9.73
CA ARG A 61 1.00 -3.49 10.34
C ARG A 61 0.45 -4.53 11.30
N ARG A 62 -0.52 -4.15 12.14
CA ARG A 62 -1.19 -5.08 13.07
C ARG A 62 -1.91 -6.18 12.29
N GLU A 63 -2.62 -5.81 11.23
CA GLU A 63 -3.34 -6.77 10.40
C GLU A 63 -2.39 -7.72 9.65
N ALA A 64 -1.30 -7.20 9.07
CA ALA A 64 -0.27 -8.04 8.46
C ALA A 64 0.26 -9.09 9.45
N ARG A 65 0.63 -8.68 10.68
CA ARG A 65 1.08 -9.63 11.72
C ARG A 65 0.03 -10.70 12.02
N ARG A 66 -1.24 -10.31 12.13
CA ARG A 66 -2.36 -11.24 12.41
C ARG A 66 -2.52 -12.27 11.29
N ILE A 67 -2.51 -11.82 10.03
CA ILE A 67 -2.65 -12.72 8.88
C ILE A 67 -1.43 -13.63 8.75
N ALA A 68 -0.21 -13.13 8.92
CA ALA A 68 1.00 -13.95 8.84
C ALA A 68 1.00 -15.08 9.88
N ARG A 69 0.56 -14.79 11.12
CA ARG A 69 0.38 -15.81 12.16
C ARG A 69 -0.69 -16.83 11.79
N ARG A 70 -1.84 -16.39 11.26
CA ARG A 70 -2.92 -17.29 10.80
C ARG A 70 -2.45 -18.23 9.68
N LEU A 71 -1.54 -17.77 8.82
CA LEU A 71 -0.94 -18.58 7.76
C LEU A 71 0.19 -19.49 8.26
N GLY A 72 0.57 -19.44 9.53
CA GLY A 72 1.66 -20.24 10.10
C GLY A 72 3.05 -19.87 9.56
N VAL A 73 3.23 -18.65 9.07
CA VAL A 73 4.48 -18.23 8.42
C VAL A 73 5.40 -17.50 9.40
N ARG A 74 6.72 -17.81 9.34
CA ARG A 74 7.76 -17.04 10.02
C ARG A 74 7.66 -15.57 9.60
N HIS A 75 7.43 -14.68 10.56
CA HIS A 75 7.22 -13.25 10.30
C HIS A 75 8.21 -12.41 11.09
N ARG A 76 8.81 -11.42 10.41
CA ARG A 76 9.66 -10.41 11.03
C ARG A 76 9.20 -9.01 10.69
N VAL A 77 9.54 -8.09 11.58
CA VAL A 77 9.32 -6.66 11.39
C VAL A 77 10.68 -6.00 11.31
N VAL A 78 10.90 -5.20 10.27
CA VAL A 78 12.14 -4.42 10.11
C VAL A 78 11.81 -2.94 10.13
N ARG A 79 12.53 -2.16 10.93
CA ARG A 79 12.35 -0.71 10.95
C ARG A 79 13.01 -0.09 9.71
N THR A 80 12.25 0.69 8.96
CA THR A 80 12.77 1.48 7.84
C THR A 80 13.02 2.92 8.27
N ARG A 81 13.91 3.59 7.55
CA ARG A 81 14.46 4.91 7.88
C ARG A 81 14.26 5.92 6.74
N GLU A 82 13.18 5.78 5.97
CA GLU A 82 12.96 6.63 4.79
C GLU A 82 12.84 8.12 5.12
N LEU A 83 12.42 8.50 6.33
CA LEU A 83 12.40 9.91 6.75
C LEU A 83 13.79 10.51 7.03
N GLU A 84 14.81 9.66 7.13
CA GLU A 84 16.21 10.09 7.28
C GLU A 84 16.88 10.31 5.91
N ASP A 85 16.25 9.89 4.80
CA ASP A 85 16.72 10.15 3.44
C ASP A 85 16.10 11.45 2.89
N PRO A 86 16.89 12.51 2.65
CA PRO A 86 16.40 13.77 2.09
C PRO A 86 15.61 13.58 0.79
N ARG A 87 16.02 12.62 -0.06
CA ARG A 87 15.39 12.35 -1.37
C ARG A 87 13.97 11.77 -1.22
N PHE A 88 13.63 11.23 -0.06
CA PHE A 88 12.26 10.89 0.29
C PHE A 88 11.58 12.03 1.06
N ARG A 89 12.27 12.59 2.06
CA ARG A 89 11.73 13.59 2.99
C ARG A 89 11.29 14.87 2.26
N GLU A 90 12.00 15.32 1.25
CA GLU A 90 11.66 16.49 0.43
C GLU A 90 10.40 16.28 -0.44
N ASN A 91 9.89 15.05 -0.48
CA ASN A 91 8.67 14.67 -1.17
C ASN A 91 8.64 15.00 -2.68
N PRO A 92 9.70 14.67 -3.45
CA PRO A 92 9.67 14.85 -4.90
C PRO A 92 8.65 13.89 -5.54
N ALA A 93 8.32 14.13 -6.81
CA ALA A 93 7.43 13.27 -7.59
C ALA A 93 7.88 11.80 -7.60
N ASP A 94 9.20 11.57 -7.53
CA ASP A 94 9.80 10.24 -7.53
C ASP A 94 10.10 9.67 -6.12
N ARG A 95 9.56 10.26 -5.02
CA ARG A 95 9.79 9.77 -3.63
C ARG A 95 9.60 8.26 -3.46
N CYS A 96 8.67 7.66 -4.22
CA CYS A 96 8.38 6.23 -4.15
C CYS A 96 9.55 5.36 -4.66
N TYR A 97 10.41 5.89 -5.54
CA TYR A 97 11.66 5.25 -5.94
C TYR A 97 12.59 5.12 -4.72
N TRP A 98 12.88 6.23 -4.04
CA TRP A 98 13.78 6.28 -2.88
C TRP A 98 13.27 5.44 -1.71
N CYS A 99 11.97 5.54 -1.40
CA CYS A 99 11.33 4.70 -0.40
C CYS A 99 11.45 3.20 -0.74
N LYS A 100 11.17 2.81 -1.99
CA LYS A 100 11.27 1.41 -2.40
C LYS A 100 12.71 0.89 -2.36
N ARG A 101 13.67 1.71 -2.81
CA ARG A 101 15.11 1.38 -2.78
C ARG A 101 15.59 1.16 -1.35
N GLY A 102 15.24 2.04 -0.42
CA GLY A 102 15.55 1.90 1.00
C GLY A 102 14.93 0.65 1.63
N LEU A 103 13.65 0.38 1.34
CA LEU A 103 12.97 -0.84 1.78
C LEU A 103 13.71 -2.09 1.27
N LEU A 104 13.98 -2.18 -0.04
CA LEU A 104 14.64 -3.34 -0.62
C LEU A 104 16.06 -3.54 -0.11
N GLY A 105 16.79 -2.46 0.19
CA GLY A 105 18.07 -2.52 0.89
C GLY A 105 17.95 -3.18 2.26
N ALA A 106 16.99 -2.74 3.08
CA ALA A 106 16.74 -3.35 4.40
C ALA A 106 16.33 -4.82 4.30
N LEU A 107 15.47 -5.17 3.33
CA LEU A 107 15.05 -6.55 3.12
C LEU A 107 16.20 -7.46 2.65
N ARG A 108 17.07 -6.97 1.77
CA ARG A 108 18.26 -7.70 1.33
C ARG A 108 19.23 -7.96 2.49
N ALA A 109 19.43 -6.98 3.38
CA ALA A 109 20.24 -7.17 4.57
C ALA A 109 19.66 -8.25 5.51
N VAL A 110 18.32 -8.32 5.64
CA VAL A 110 17.65 -9.41 6.37
C VAL A 110 17.83 -10.75 5.64
N ALA A 111 17.64 -10.78 4.32
CA ALA A 111 17.80 -12.00 3.53
C ALA A 111 19.21 -12.58 3.66
N ALA A 112 20.25 -11.73 3.58
CA ALA A 112 21.64 -12.15 3.72
C ALA A 112 21.92 -12.76 5.11
N ARG A 113 21.46 -12.12 6.19
CA ARG A 113 21.62 -12.66 7.55
C ARG A 113 20.88 -13.98 7.79
N GLU A 114 19.79 -14.21 7.08
CA GLU A 114 18.97 -15.42 7.19
C GLU A 114 19.34 -16.52 6.19
N GLY A 115 20.34 -16.30 5.33
CA GLY A 115 20.68 -17.23 4.25
C GLY A 115 19.55 -17.42 3.23
N ILE A 116 18.75 -16.39 2.97
CA ILE A 116 17.62 -16.44 2.03
C ILE A 116 18.05 -15.96 0.64
N ALA A 117 17.77 -16.78 -0.38
CA ALA A 117 18.27 -16.61 -1.74
C ALA A 117 17.61 -15.45 -2.51
N ALA A 118 16.32 -15.17 -2.26
CA ALA A 118 15.57 -14.22 -3.06
C ALA A 118 14.64 -13.31 -2.23
N VAL A 119 14.41 -12.10 -2.73
CA VAL A 119 13.43 -11.14 -2.20
C VAL A 119 12.34 -10.92 -3.25
N ALA A 120 11.07 -11.08 -2.87
CA ALA A 120 9.92 -10.88 -3.74
C ALA A 120 8.96 -9.79 -3.24
N LEU A 121 8.34 -9.10 -4.20
CA LEU A 121 7.24 -8.16 -4.00
C LEU A 121 5.93 -8.76 -4.51
N GLY A 122 4.81 -8.34 -3.92
CA GLY A 122 3.46 -8.71 -4.37
C GLY A 122 2.99 -8.01 -5.65
N SER A 123 3.89 -7.42 -6.45
CA SER A 123 3.47 -6.71 -7.66
C SER A 123 2.91 -7.67 -8.72
N GLN A 124 1.86 -7.24 -9.41
CA GLN A 124 1.07 -8.00 -10.38
C GLN A 124 1.05 -7.33 -11.77
N ARG A 125 0.42 -7.93 -12.78
CA ARG A 125 0.54 -7.52 -14.19
C ARG A 125 0.01 -6.11 -14.49
N ASP A 126 -1.10 -5.72 -13.86
CA ASP A 126 -1.73 -4.41 -14.08
C ASP A 126 -0.93 -3.27 -13.44
N ASP A 127 0.13 -3.57 -12.70
CA ASP A 127 0.99 -2.59 -12.04
C ASP A 127 1.91 -1.82 -13.01
N SER A 128 1.98 -2.19 -14.29
CA SER A 128 2.85 -1.59 -15.30
C SER A 128 2.27 -0.33 -15.98
N ARG A 129 1.01 0.03 -15.72
CA ARG A 129 0.23 0.99 -16.53
C ARG A 129 0.26 2.44 -16.03
N ASP A 130 1.06 2.79 -15.02
CA ASP A 130 1.02 4.09 -14.35
C ASP A 130 2.45 4.60 -14.03
N TYR A 131 2.61 5.90 -13.77
CA TYR A 131 3.87 6.50 -13.31
C TYR A 131 4.27 5.88 -11.96
N ARG A 132 5.21 4.94 -12.02
CA ARG A 132 5.58 4.08 -10.88
C ARG A 132 7.07 4.06 -10.62
N PRO A 133 7.62 5.16 -10.06
CA PRO A 133 9.03 5.27 -9.70
C PRO A 133 9.49 4.13 -8.77
N GLY A 134 8.61 3.62 -7.89
CA GLY A 134 8.93 2.46 -7.06
C GLY A 134 9.18 1.17 -7.84
N GLU A 135 8.50 0.96 -8.98
CA GLU A 135 8.71 -0.24 -9.81
C GLU A 135 10.07 -0.20 -10.52
N ARG A 136 10.55 1.00 -10.86
CA ARG A 136 11.92 1.20 -11.37
C ARG A 136 12.95 0.72 -10.34
N ALA A 137 12.84 1.18 -9.08
CA ALA A 137 13.73 0.74 -8.00
C ALA A 137 13.68 -0.78 -7.78
N ALA A 138 12.49 -1.39 -7.87
CA ALA A 138 12.35 -2.84 -7.72
C ALA A 138 13.12 -3.63 -8.78
N ARG A 139 13.09 -3.19 -10.05
CA ARG A 139 13.83 -3.82 -11.15
C ARG A 139 15.35 -3.67 -10.97
N GLU A 140 15.82 -2.46 -10.69
CA GLU A 140 17.25 -2.18 -10.47
C GLU A 140 17.80 -3.00 -9.29
N MET A 141 17.00 -3.12 -8.22
CA MET A 141 17.32 -3.94 -7.05
C MET A 141 16.96 -5.42 -7.24
N ARG A 142 16.73 -5.89 -8.48
CA ARG A 142 16.44 -7.28 -8.86
C ARG A 142 15.44 -7.99 -7.94
N ALA A 143 14.42 -7.28 -7.47
CA ALA A 143 13.36 -7.87 -6.65
C ALA A 143 12.41 -8.67 -7.54
N LEU A 144 12.09 -9.90 -7.13
CA LEU A 144 11.19 -10.76 -7.89
C LEU A 144 9.74 -10.26 -7.81
N SER A 145 8.95 -10.50 -8.84
CA SER A 145 7.51 -10.25 -8.86
C SER A 145 6.74 -11.49 -9.32
N PRO A 146 6.71 -12.58 -8.51
CA PRO A 146 6.21 -13.88 -8.97
C PRO A 146 4.76 -13.85 -9.50
N LEU A 147 3.89 -13.02 -8.91
CA LEU A 147 2.52 -12.84 -9.39
C LEU A 147 2.49 -12.26 -10.82
N ARG A 148 3.32 -11.24 -11.08
CA ARG A 148 3.47 -10.64 -12.41
C ARG A 148 4.02 -11.64 -13.41
N ASP A 149 5.07 -12.37 -13.05
CA ASP A 149 5.73 -13.37 -13.90
C ASP A 149 4.74 -14.51 -14.25
N ALA A 150 3.86 -14.85 -13.31
CA ALA A 150 2.77 -15.80 -13.52
C ALA A 150 1.56 -15.21 -14.27
N GLY A 151 1.55 -13.92 -14.59
CA GLY A 151 0.51 -13.25 -15.37
C GLY A 151 -0.77 -12.94 -14.60
N PHE A 152 -0.72 -12.86 -13.27
CA PHE A 152 -1.86 -12.45 -12.44
C PHE A 152 -2.23 -10.99 -12.69
N THR A 153 -3.53 -10.76 -12.95
CA THR A 153 -4.17 -9.45 -12.87
C THR A 153 -4.71 -9.20 -11.47
N ARG A 154 -5.12 -7.97 -11.19
CA ARG A 154 -5.83 -7.64 -9.95
C ARG A 154 -7.08 -8.48 -9.74
N ARG A 155 -7.81 -8.81 -10.82
CA ARG A 155 -9.00 -9.67 -10.75
C ARG A 155 -8.62 -11.10 -10.37
N ASP A 156 -7.57 -11.65 -10.98
CA ASP A 156 -7.09 -13.00 -10.66
C ASP A 156 -6.67 -13.11 -9.20
N VAL A 157 -5.95 -12.11 -8.67
CA VAL A 157 -5.52 -12.10 -7.27
C VAL A 157 -6.73 -12.18 -6.33
N ARG A 158 -7.75 -11.33 -6.53
CA ARG A 158 -8.95 -11.34 -5.69
C ARG A 158 -9.72 -12.66 -5.79
N LEU A 159 -9.90 -13.19 -7.00
CA LEU A 159 -10.60 -14.45 -7.23
C LEU A 159 -9.88 -15.62 -6.55
N LEU A 160 -8.56 -15.73 -6.73
CA LEU A 160 -7.79 -16.81 -6.10
C LEU A 160 -7.73 -16.64 -4.57
N SER A 161 -7.56 -15.41 -4.08
CA SER A 161 -7.57 -15.13 -2.63
C SER A 161 -8.90 -15.54 -2.00
N ARG A 162 -10.03 -15.26 -2.66
CA ARG A 162 -11.35 -15.70 -2.21
C ARG A 162 -11.47 -17.23 -2.21
N ARG A 163 -11.02 -17.89 -3.29
CA ARG A 163 -11.05 -19.37 -3.39
C ARG A 163 -10.21 -20.06 -2.32
N LEU A 164 -9.09 -19.45 -1.94
CA LEU A 164 -8.21 -19.95 -0.88
C LEU A 164 -8.65 -19.52 0.53
N GLY A 165 -9.80 -18.85 0.68
CA GLY A 165 -10.31 -18.40 1.97
C GLY A 165 -9.42 -17.35 2.66
N LEU A 166 -8.62 -16.60 1.90
CA LEU A 166 -7.69 -15.62 2.47
C LEU A 166 -8.44 -14.40 3.02
N PRO A 167 -8.09 -13.93 4.23
CA PRO A 167 -8.71 -12.74 4.81
C PRO A 167 -8.43 -11.49 3.97
N GLY A 168 -9.41 -10.59 3.91
CA GLY A 168 -9.27 -9.29 3.26
C GLY A 168 -9.20 -9.34 1.72
N TRP A 169 -9.62 -10.43 1.07
CA TRP A 169 -9.61 -10.56 -0.40
C TRP A 169 -10.40 -9.46 -1.13
N ASP A 170 -11.40 -8.90 -0.47
CA ASP A 170 -12.28 -7.81 -0.94
C ASP A 170 -11.80 -6.42 -0.47
N ARG A 171 -10.82 -6.36 0.44
CA ARG A 171 -10.31 -5.12 1.02
C ARG A 171 -9.72 -4.19 -0.03
N GLU A 172 -9.80 -2.90 0.24
CA GLU A 172 -9.14 -1.89 -0.57
C GLU A 172 -7.64 -1.80 -0.29
N PRO A 173 -6.81 -1.49 -1.30
CA PRO A 173 -5.39 -1.28 -1.08
C PRO A 173 -5.15 -0.10 -0.13
N ALA A 174 -4.44 -0.37 0.96
CA ALA A 174 -3.93 0.68 1.83
C ALA A 174 -2.91 1.53 1.07
N ALA A 175 -3.12 2.84 1.06
CA ALA A 175 -2.19 3.79 0.45
C ALA A 175 -1.26 4.39 1.52
N CYS A 176 0.03 4.52 1.17
CA CYS A 176 1.06 5.20 1.96
C CYS A 176 0.58 6.56 2.50
N LEU A 177 0.82 6.85 3.77
CA LEU A 177 0.42 8.11 4.42
C LEU A 177 1.06 9.34 3.77
N ALA A 178 2.25 9.20 3.18
CA ALA A 178 2.91 10.29 2.46
C ALA A 178 2.10 10.79 1.26
N SER A 179 1.17 9.99 0.72
CA SER A 179 0.26 10.46 -0.32
C SER A 179 -0.72 11.54 0.17
N ARG A 180 -0.82 11.78 1.48
CA ARG A 180 -1.66 12.84 2.04
C ARG A 180 -0.96 14.19 2.09
N ILE A 181 0.34 14.22 1.80
CA ILE A 181 1.15 15.43 1.79
C ILE A 181 1.41 15.82 0.32
N PRO A 182 1.11 17.07 -0.09
CA PRO A 182 1.40 17.58 -1.43
C PRO A 182 2.86 17.38 -1.83
N TYR A 183 3.13 17.07 -3.10
CA TYR A 183 4.50 17.00 -3.62
C TYR A 183 5.25 18.32 -3.36
N GLY A 184 6.55 18.23 -3.12
CA GLY A 184 7.41 19.38 -2.80
C GLY A 184 7.27 19.90 -1.36
N ARG A 185 6.28 19.42 -0.59
CA ARG A 185 6.19 19.71 0.86
C ARG A 185 6.95 18.65 1.65
N PRO A 186 7.87 19.05 2.56
CA PRO A 186 8.59 18.09 3.39
C PRO A 186 7.66 17.15 4.16
N ILE A 187 7.97 15.85 4.12
CA ILE A 187 7.25 14.83 4.88
C ILE A 187 7.84 14.75 6.28
N GLU A 188 7.04 15.15 7.26
CA GLU A 188 7.41 15.08 8.66
C GLU A 188 6.69 13.97 9.40
N ARG A 189 7.38 13.36 10.37
CA ARG A 189 6.80 12.32 11.22
C ARG A 189 5.58 12.81 11.99
N ALA A 190 5.59 14.07 12.45
CA ALA A 190 4.46 14.68 13.14
C ALA A 190 3.24 14.81 12.21
N ALA A 191 3.45 15.30 10.98
CA ALA A 191 2.40 15.41 9.97
C ALA A 191 1.78 14.04 9.61
N LEU A 192 2.60 13.01 9.41
CA LEU A 192 2.12 11.65 9.12
C LEU A 192 1.27 11.08 10.26
N ARG A 193 1.72 11.23 11.52
CA ARG A 193 0.95 10.79 12.71
C ARG A 193 -0.36 11.56 12.86
N ARG A 194 -0.33 12.86 12.59
CA ARG A 194 -1.53 13.71 12.66
C ARG A 194 -2.57 13.28 11.62
N VAL A 195 -2.14 13.02 10.38
CA VAL A 195 -2.99 12.48 9.32
C VAL A 195 -3.54 11.11 9.68
N GLU A 196 -2.68 10.19 10.15
CA GLU A 196 -3.10 8.83 10.53
C GLU A 196 -4.20 8.87 11.59
N ARG A 197 -4.00 9.64 12.68
CA ARG A 197 -5.00 9.81 13.74
C ARG A 197 -6.29 10.43 13.23
N ALA A 198 -6.20 11.43 12.34
CA ALA A 198 -7.38 12.06 11.75
C ALA A 198 -8.20 11.05 10.92
N GLU A 199 -7.52 10.22 10.11
CA GLU A 199 -8.19 9.17 9.35
C GLU A 199 -8.77 8.07 10.26
N GLU A 200 -8.11 7.73 11.37
CA GLU A 200 -8.63 6.77 12.36
C GLU A 200 -9.91 7.28 13.03
N LEU A 201 -9.96 8.56 13.44
CA LEU A 201 -11.15 9.16 14.05
C LEU A 201 -12.34 9.16 13.09
N LEU A 202 -12.13 9.57 11.84
CA LEU A 202 -13.20 9.57 10.83
C LEU A 202 -13.69 8.14 10.51
N ARG A 203 -12.79 7.14 10.49
CA ARG A 203 -13.22 5.74 10.33
C ARG A 203 -14.04 5.26 11.52
N ALA A 204 -13.70 5.66 12.74
CA ALA A 204 -14.47 5.34 13.95
C ALA A 204 -15.87 5.98 13.92
N GLU A 205 -16.04 7.10 13.23
CA GLU A 205 -17.35 7.72 12.97
C GLU A 205 -18.14 7.04 11.82
N GLY A 206 -17.61 5.99 11.19
CA GLY A 206 -18.28 5.22 10.15
C GLY A 206 -18.00 5.68 8.71
N PHE A 207 -17.09 6.63 8.51
CA PHE A 207 -16.67 7.02 7.17
C PHE A 207 -15.78 5.95 6.53
N ARG A 208 -16.03 5.65 5.25
CA ARG A 208 -15.24 4.70 4.45
C ARG A 208 -14.39 5.47 3.45
N ARG A 209 -13.36 4.79 2.92
CA ARG A 209 -12.39 5.35 1.95
C ARG A 209 -11.76 6.68 2.39
N VAL A 210 -11.59 6.84 3.70
CA VAL A 210 -11.12 8.09 4.31
C VAL A 210 -9.68 8.39 3.90
N ARG A 211 -9.47 9.62 3.41
CA ARG A 211 -8.16 10.27 3.36
C ARG A 211 -8.23 11.67 3.94
N VAL A 212 -7.23 12.04 4.75
CA VAL A 212 -7.07 13.42 5.22
C VAL A 212 -5.84 14.00 4.57
N ARG A 213 -6.02 14.79 3.51
CA ARG A 213 -4.92 15.52 2.86
C ARG A 213 -4.52 16.68 3.75
N ALA A 214 -3.23 16.84 4.00
CA ALA A 214 -2.70 17.89 4.86
C ALA A 214 -1.71 18.77 4.09
N ASP A 215 -1.98 20.07 4.05
CA ASP A 215 -1.02 21.09 3.66
C ASP A 215 -0.83 22.06 4.84
N GLY A 216 0.34 21.99 5.48
CA GLY A 216 0.56 22.69 6.75
C GLY A 216 -0.48 22.30 7.81
N THR A 217 -1.26 23.26 8.28
CA THR A 217 -2.35 23.06 9.26
C THR A 217 -3.74 23.02 8.62
N ALA A 218 -3.83 23.00 7.29
CA ALA A 218 -5.09 22.79 6.58
C ALA A 218 -5.31 21.30 6.31
N ALA A 219 -6.49 20.80 6.67
CA ALA A 219 -6.95 19.44 6.37
C ALA A 219 -8.08 19.46 5.35
N ARG A 220 -7.93 18.69 4.27
CA ARG A 220 -9.03 18.36 3.35
C ARG A 220 -9.41 16.89 3.49
N ILE A 221 -10.65 16.66 3.87
CA ILE A 221 -11.24 15.33 4.07
C ILE A 221 -11.77 14.81 2.73
N GLU A 222 -11.30 13.64 2.31
CA GLU A 222 -11.88 12.83 1.23
C GLU A 222 -12.51 11.57 1.86
N VAL A 223 -13.79 11.31 1.58
CA VAL A 223 -14.51 10.08 2.00
C VAL A 223 -15.15 9.41 0.80
N ASP A 224 -15.73 8.21 0.98
CA ASP A 224 -16.54 7.62 -0.09
C ASP A 224 -17.54 8.65 -0.66
N PRO A 225 -17.65 8.84 -1.99
CA PRO A 225 -18.54 9.83 -2.58
C PRO A 225 -19.99 9.74 -2.09
N ALA A 226 -20.49 8.53 -1.80
CA ALA A 226 -21.83 8.33 -1.25
C ALA A 226 -21.99 8.87 0.18
N GLN A 227 -20.90 9.15 0.90
CA GLN A 227 -20.87 9.65 2.27
C GLN A 227 -20.56 11.15 2.37
N VAL A 228 -20.27 11.84 1.26
CA VAL A 228 -20.01 13.29 1.26
C VAL A 228 -21.22 14.05 1.81
N GLY A 229 -22.44 13.64 1.44
CA GLY A 229 -23.68 14.24 1.93
C GLY A 229 -23.88 14.17 3.46
N ALA A 230 -23.20 13.26 4.16
CA ALA A 230 -23.29 13.19 5.62
C ALA A 230 -22.75 14.46 6.32
N PHE A 231 -21.84 15.19 5.66
CA PHE A 231 -21.33 16.49 6.09
C PHE A 231 -22.34 17.64 5.88
N VAL A 232 -23.56 17.37 5.40
CA VAL A 232 -24.65 18.36 5.47
C VAL A 232 -25.21 18.44 6.90
N SER A 233 -25.09 17.37 7.70
CA SER A 233 -25.55 17.40 9.08
C SER A 233 -24.63 18.24 9.97
N ARG A 234 -25.23 19.09 10.82
CA ARG A 234 -24.48 19.89 11.81
C ARG A 234 -23.67 19.00 12.75
N ARG A 235 -24.22 17.85 13.15
CA ARG A 235 -23.56 16.89 14.04
C ARG A 235 -22.27 16.35 13.44
N ALA A 236 -22.30 15.80 12.22
CA ALA A 236 -21.11 15.24 11.58
C ALA A 236 -20.04 16.31 11.31
N ARG A 237 -20.43 17.49 10.79
CA ARG A 237 -19.49 18.60 10.56
C ARG A 237 -18.77 19.04 11.83
N LEU A 238 -19.50 19.27 12.91
CA LEU A 238 -18.91 19.74 14.15
C LEU A 238 -18.09 18.65 14.83
N SER A 239 -18.48 17.38 14.73
CA SER A 239 -17.70 16.25 15.24
C SER A 239 -16.34 16.17 14.54
N ALA A 240 -16.34 16.09 13.20
CA ALA A 240 -15.12 16.04 12.39
C ALA A 240 -14.23 17.28 12.60
N ALA A 241 -14.82 18.48 12.59
CA ALA A 241 -14.07 19.71 12.80
C ALA A 241 -13.40 19.76 14.19
N ARG A 242 -14.11 19.40 15.26
CA ARG A 242 -13.55 19.36 16.63
C ARG A 242 -12.47 18.28 16.76
N ALA A 243 -12.71 17.10 16.18
CA ALA A 243 -11.75 16.01 16.18
C ALA A 243 -10.43 16.43 15.52
N LEU A 244 -10.49 17.02 14.31
CA LEU A 244 -9.31 17.45 13.57
C LEU A 244 -8.64 18.68 14.19
N ARG A 245 -9.40 19.63 14.75
CA ARG A 245 -8.83 20.79 15.47
C ARG A 245 -8.00 20.37 16.68
N ARG A 246 -8.46 19.38 17.46
CA ARG A 246 -7.68 18.80 18.58
C ARG A 246 -6.37 18.15 18.14
N LEU A 247 -6.26 17.77 16.87
CA LEU A 247 -5.04 17.24 16.28
C LEU A 247 -4.12 18.34 15.72
N GLY A 248 -4.49 19.62 15.84
CA GLY A 248 -3.68 20.75 15.38
C GLY A 248 -3.94 21.18 13.94
N PHE A 249 -5.12 20.89 13.38
CA PHE A 249 -5.57 21.50 12.12
C PHE A 249 -6.34 22.79 12.40
N THR A 250 -5.99 23.89 11.73
CA THR A 250 -6.65 25.20 11.88
C THR A 250 -7.80 25.39 10.89
N ALA A 251 -7.69 24.76 9.71
CA ALA A 251 -8.71 24.75 8.69
C ALA A 251 -9.10 23.31 8.35
N VAL A 252 -10.41 23.03 8.28
CA VAL A 252 -10.95 21.71 7.92
C VAL A 252 -11.97 21.91 6.81
N SER A 253 -11.74 21.26 5.68
CA SER A 253 -12.64 21.23 4.52
C SER A 253 -12.98 19.81 4.13
N VAL A 254 -14.04 19.64 3.34
CA VAL A 254 -14.44 18.38 2.74
C VAL A 254 -14.33 18.53 1.23
N ASP A 255 -13.72 17.54 0.58
CA ASP A 255 -13.67 17.46 -0.88
C ASP A 255 -15.07 17.05 -1.40
N LEU A 256 -15.70 17.92 -2.18
CA LEU A 256 -17.08 17.72 -2.64
C LEU A 256 -17.20 16.56 -3.64
N GLU A 257 -16.12 16.20 -4.32
CA GLU A 257 -16.09 15.01 -5.18
C GLU A 257 -15.84 13.72 -4.38
N GLY A 258 -15.45 13.85 -3.11
CA GLY A 258 -15.05 12.75 -2.25
C GLY A 258 -13.74 12.10 -2.70
N TYR A 259 -13.58 10.83 -2.34
CA TYR A 259 -12.38 10.07 -2.58
C TYR A 259 -12.24 9.66 -4.06
N ARG A 260 -11.10 10.03 -4.66
CA ARG A 260 -10.72 9.64 -6.02
C ARG A 260 -9.33 9.01 -6.04
N THR A 261 -9.19 7.93 -6.81
CA THR A 261 -7.89 7.29 -7.00
C THR A 261 -6.99 8.19 -7.85
N GLY A 262 -5.79 8.50 -7.34
CA GLY A 262 -4.80 9.29 -8.07
C GLY A 262 -4.99 10.82 -7.99
N SER A 263 -5.88 11.35 -7.14
CA SER A 263 -6.14 12.80 -7.05
C SER A 263 -4.88 13.65 -6.83
N LEU A 264 -3.88 13.14 -6.08
CA LEU A 264 -2.62 13.85 -5.86
C LEU A 264 -1.77 13.99 -7.15
N ASN A 265 -1.92 13.06 -8.09
CA ASN A 265 -1.13 13.07 -9.32
C ASN A 265 -1.66 14.09 -10.34
N GLU A 266 -2.86 14.64 -10.16
CA GLU A 266 -3.41 15.68 -11.03
C GLU A 266 -2.55 16.95 -11.00
N ALA A 267 -1.96 17.25 -9.84
CA ALA A 267 -1.02 18.36 -9.65
C ALA A 267 0.30 18.19 -10.41
N LEU A 268 0.63 16.99 -10.91
CA LEU A 268 1.82 16.75 -11.74
C LEU A 268 1.60 17.16 -13.21
N GLY A 269 0.38 17.56 -13.60
CA GLY A 269 0.06 18.06 -14.93
C GLY A 269 0.00 16.99 -16.03
N ALA A 270 -0.63 17.35 -17.15
CA ALA A 270 -0.85 16.54 -18.36
C ALA A 270 0.43 16.24 -19.18
N LYS A 271 1.49 15.75 -18.51
CA LYS A 271 2.66 15.10 -19.15
C LYS A 271 2.79 13.62 -18.76
N GLY A 272 1.70 12.99 -18.30
CA GLY A 272 1.52 11.54 -18.26
C GLY A 272 0.51 11.10 -19.33
N PRO A 273 0.59 9.86 -19.87
CA PRO A 273 -0.20 9.47 -21.04
C PRO A 273 -1.70 9.60 -20.74
N ARG A 274 -2.39 10.29 -21.65
CA ARG A 274 -3.83 10.59 -21.61
C ARG A 274 -4.60 9.34 -21.18
N ARG A 275 -5.36 9.44 -20.07
CA ARG A 275 -6.43 8.48 -19.77
C ARG A 275 -7.36 8.49 -20.98
N THR A 276 -7.33 7.44 -21.78
CA THR A 276 -8.35 7.22 -22.80
C THR A 276 -9.68 7.09 -22.07
N ARG A 277 -10.50 8.13 -22.16
CA ARG A 277 -11.93 8.05 -21.86
C ARG A 277 -12.48 6.96 -22.78
N ARG A 278 -12.75 5.76 -22.24
CA ARG A 278 -13.62 4.80 -22.92
C ARG A 278 -15.00 5.44 -22.93
N GLY A 279 -15.35 6.02 -24.07
CA GLY A 279 -16.70 6.40 -24.39
C GLY A 279 -17.60 5.18 -24.25
N ARG A 280 -18.70 5.38 -23.52
CA ARG A 280 -19.91 4.58 -23.68
C ARG A 280 -20.32 4.69 -25.15
N ARG A 281 -20.43 3.55 -25.83
CA ARG A 281 -21.48 3.35 -26.81
C ARG A 281 -22.56 2.57 -26.09
#